data_AF-A0A3Q1GUH0-F1
#
_entry.id   AF-A0A3Q1GUH0-F1
#
_cell.length_a   1.000
_cell.length_b   1.000
_cell.length_c   1.000
_cell.angle_alpha   90.00
_cell.angle_beta   90.00
_cell.angle_gamma   90.00
#
_symmetry.space_group_name_H-M   'P 1'
#
loop_
_entity.id
_entity.type
_entity.pdbx_description
1 polymer ?
#
loop_
_entity_poly.entity_id
_entity_poly.type
_entity_poly.pdbx_seq_one_letter_code
_entity_poly.pdbx_strand_id
1 'polypeptide(L)'
;RAASFGKCFLTDFSPDQFVSTCRELRVLNAVRESSVGLPLTHAQFKQMTLQVLIDRLVYRQFYPLAIEICRYLKIPDYQGVSRVLKHWASCKVQQKDLSDEAIARAVCVKVGDSPGVSYSDIAAKAYECGRTELAIKLLDFEARSGEQVPLLLKMKRSQLALSKAVESGDTDLVYTVVNYLKNEMNRGDFFMTLRNQPVALSLYRQFCKLQEQETLKDLYNQDDNHQELANYYVTASYKEKRLESRLSLLQSAVDEYNKAKNEFAAKVIYWWLKLKSLAEKEEWEELEKFSKSKKSPIGYLAFVEVCIKCNNKYEAKKYVSKVTPEQKVKAHLAVSDLEGAADAAIERRNEAEMGAVLSRCSASDRLVIDRLNRARAGAAKK
;
A
#
# COMPACT_ATOMS: atom_id res chain seq x y z
N ARG A 1 25.56 3.09 -60.75
CA ARG A 1 24.65 4.00 -61.49
C ARG A 1 24.08 3.34 -62.75
N ALA A 2 24.89 2.74 -63.63
CA ALA A 2 24.42 2.02 -64.82
C ALA A 2 23.39 0.90 -64.53
N ALA A 3 23.64 0.04 -63.53
CA ALA A 3 22.71 -1.03 -63.14
C ALA A 3 21.35 -0.54 -62.60
N SER A 4 21.21 0.74 -62.22
CA SER A 4 19.93 1.30 -61.78
C SER A 4 19.04 1.70 -62.94
N PHE A 5 19.63 2.09 -64.08
CA PHE A 5 18.91 2.44 -65.30
C PHE A 5 18.31 1.21 -65.99
N GLY A 6 18.99 0.06 -65.92
CA GLY A 6 18.51 -1.22 -66.48
C GLY A 6 17.26 -1.79 -65.80
N LYS A 7 16.96 -1.37 -64.55
CA LYS A 7 15.78 -1.84 -63.79
C LYS A 7 14.46 -1.43 -64.44
N CYS A 8 14.44 -0.32 -65.18
CA CYS A 8 13.25 0.16 -65.89
C CYS A 8 12.83 -0.75 -67.07
N PHE A 9 13.70 -1.68 -67.48
CA PHE A 9 13.48 -2.58 -68.61
C PHE A 9 13.22 -4.04 -68.19
N LEU A 10 13.23 -4.32 -66.88
CA LEU A 10 13.04 -5.66 -66.33
C LEU A 10 11.79 -5.65 -65.43
N THR A 11 10.64 -6.03 -65.98
CA THR A 11 9.34 -6.05 -65.27
C THR A 11 9.21 -7.16 -64.23
N ASP A 12 9.86 -8.31 -64.46
CA ASP A 12 9.66 -9.54 -63.67
C ASP A 12 10.90 -10.00 -62.89
N PHE A 13 11.98 -9.21 -62.87
CA PHE A 13 13.23 -9.58 -62.21
C PHE A 13 13.34 -8.99 -60.79
N SER A 14 13.35 -9.85 -59.76
CA SER A 14 13.65 -9.40 -58.39
C SER A 14 15.15 -9.07 -58.24
N PRO A 15 15.52 -7.83 -57.88
CA PRO A 15 16.90 -7.47 -57.60
C PRO A 15 17.39 -7.99 -56.25
N ASP A 16 16.55 -8.66 -55.47
CA ASP A 16 16.82 -8.97 -54.05
C ASP A 16 18.02 -9.90 -53.88
N GLN A 17 18.17 -10.90 -54.74
CA GLN A 17 19.31 -11.82 -54.69
C GLN A 17 20.64 -11.11 -54.97
N PHE A 18 20.67 -10.20 -55.95
CA PHE A 18 21.84 -9.39 -56.26
C PHE A 18 22.18 -8.45 -55.10
N VAL A 19 21.18 -7.75 -54.56
CA VAL A 19 21.34 -6.83 -53.42
C VAL A 19 21.81 -7.60 -52.17
N SER A 20 21.23 -8.76 -51.88
CA SER A 20 21.65 -9.62 -50.76
C SER A 20 23.10 -10.06 -50.92
N THR A 21 23.47 -10.57 -52.10
CA THR A 21 24.84 -11.03 -52.36
C THR A 21 25.85 -9.88 -52.21
N CYS A 22 25.54 -8.68 -52.70
CA CYS A 22 26.40 -7.52 -52.49
C CYS A 22 26.53 -7.13 -51.02
N ARG A 23 25.46 -7.22 -50.22
CA ARG A 23 25.50 -6.97 -48.77
C ARG A 23 26.37 -8.00 -48.05
N GLU A 24 26.17 -9.28 -48.35
CA GLU A 24 26.96 -10.40 -47.81
C GLU A 24 28.45 -10.24 -48.12
N LEU A 25 28.80 -9.92 -49.38
CA LEU A 25 30.19 -9.73 -49.80
C LEU A 25 30.85 -8.53 -49.11
N ARG A 26 30.13 -7.44 -48.86
CA ARG A 26 30.69 -6.30 -48.11
C ARG A 26 30.99 -6.68 -46.65
N VAL A 27 30.08 -7.39 -46.01
CA VAL A 27 30.31 -7.90 -44.65
C VAL A 27 31.48 -8.87 -44.62
N LEU A 28 31.54 -9.80 -45.57
CA LEU A 28 32.66 -10.74 -45.74
C LEU A 28 33.99 -10.02 -45.93
N ASN A 29 34.04 -8.98 -46.77
CA ASN A 29 35.26 -8.21 -46.99
C ASN A 29 35.71 -7.49 -45.72
N ALA A 30 34.78 -6.88 -44.98
CA ALA A 30 35.10 -6.20 -43.73
C ALA A 30 35.66 -7.16 -42.67
N VAL A 31 35.09 -8.36 -42.53
CA VAL A 31 35.58 -9.33 -41.53
C VAL A 31 36.88 -10.04 -41.96
N ARG A 32 37.17 -10.08 -43.27
CA ARG A 32 38.42 -10.63 -43.83
C ARG A 32 39.59 -9.66 -43.80
N GLU A 33 39.35 -8.37 -43.56
CA GLU A 33 40.41 -7.37 -43.43
C GLU A 33 41.47 -7.87 -42.44
N SER A 34 42.76 -7.66 -42.74
CA SER A 34 43.87 -8.23 -41.94
C SER A 34 43.84 -7.80 -40.47
N SER A 35 43.33 -6.60 -40.20
CA SER A 35 43.11 -6.06 -38.85
C SER A 35 42.06 -6.86 -38.04
N VAL A 36 41.07 -7.44 -38.73
CA VAL A 36 40.02 -8.27 -38.14
C VAL A 36 40.41 -9.75 -38.19
N GLY A 37 40.81 -10.27 -39.35
CA GLY A 37 41.37 -11.62 -39.50
C GLY A 37 40.37 -12.76 -39.35
N LEU A 38 39.15 -12.65 -39.90
CA LEU A 38 38.20 -13.77 -40.03
C LEU A 38 38.16 -14.24 -41.50
N PRO A 39 38.94 -15.26 -41.89
CA PRO A 39 39.00 -15.76 -43.27
C PRO A 39 37.80 -16.66 -43.61
N LEU A 40 36.59 -16.08 -43.59
CA LEU A 40 35.35 -16.80 -43.89
C LEU A 40 35.12 -16.89 -45.40
N THR A 41 34.87 -18.07 -45.95
CA THR A 41 34.40 -18.21 -47.34
C THR A 41 32.93 -17.80 -47.44
N HIS A 42 32.46 -17.49 -48.66
CA HIS A 42 31.04 -17.16 -48.86
C HIS A 42 30.11 -18.35 -48.53
N ALA A 43 30.53 -19.57 -48.86
CA ALA A 43 29.81 -20.79 -48.49
C ALA A 43 29.70 -20.95 -46.96
N GLN A 44 30.80 -20.73 -46.23
CA GLN A 44 30.79 -20.76 -44.76
C GLN A 44 29.90 -19.67 -44.17
N PHE A 45 29.91 -18.46 -44.74
CA PHE A 45 29.04 -17.37 -44.29
C PHE A 45 27.56 -17.70 -44.51
N LYS A 46 27.20 -18.41 -45.58
CA LYS A 46 25.80 -18.83 -45.80
C LYS A 46 25.36 -19.97 -44.90
N GLN A 47 26.26 -20.88 -44.56
CA GLN A 47 25.96 -21.98 -43.63
C GLN A 47 25.90 -21.51 -42.17
N MET A 48 26.67 -20.48 -41.84
CA MET A 48 26.69 -19.87 -40.53
C MET A 48 25.59 -18.81 -40.41
N THR A 49 24.89 -18.75 -39.27
CA THR A 49 23.91 -17.67 -39.06
C THR A 49 24.62 -16.33 -38.84
N LEU A 50 23.98 -15.23 -39.20
CA LEU A 50 24.48 -13.87 -38.92
C LEU A 50 24.77 -13.68 -37.43
N GLN A 51 24.00 -14.33 -36.55
CA GLN A 51 24.21 -14.30 -35.11
C GLN A 51 25.55 -14.89 -34.70
N VAL A 52 25.97 -16.01 -35.28
CA VAL A 52 27.27 -16.61 -34.97
C VAL A 52 28.42 -15.71 -35.45
N LEU A 53 28.25 -14.99 -36.56
CA LEU A 53 29.25 -14.00 -36.99
C LEU A 53 29.38 -12.87 -35.95
N ILE A 54 28.25 -12.29 -35.53
CA ILE A 54 28.24 -11.23 -34.53
C ILE A 54 28.86 -11.74 -33.22
N ASP A 55 28.51 -12.94 -32.77
CA ASP A 55 29.08 -13.54 -31.56
C ASP A 55 30.60 -13.68 -31.66
N ARG A 56 31.13 -14.16 -32.79
CA ARG A 56 32.58 -14.26 -33.01
C ARG A 56 33.28 -12.89 -32.95
N LEU A 57 32.69 -11.86 -33.54
CA LEU A 57 33.22 -10.50 -33.48
C LEU A 57 33.20 -9.95 -32.06
N VAL A 58 32.10 -10.19 -31.33
CA VAL A 58 31.91 -9.79 -29.94
C VAL A 58 32.90 -10.47 -28.99
N TYR A 59 33.10 -11.79 -29.11
CA TYR A 59 34.09 -12.54 -28.32
C TYR A 59 35.53 -12.08 -28.57
N ARG A 60 35.83 -11.62 -29.79
CA ARG A 60 37.11 -11.01 -30.14
C ARG A 60 37.19 -9.50 -29.86
N GLN A 61 36.15 -8.95 -29.23
CA GLN A 61 36.05 -7.53 -28.84
C GLN A 61 36.04 -6.52 -30.00
N PHE A 62 35.70 -6.95 -31.22
CA PHE A 62 35.49 -6.06 -32.38
C PHE A 62 34.10 -5.40 -32.35
N TYR A 63 33.79 -4.71 -31.26
CA TYR A 63 32.48 -4.10 -31.03
C TYR A 63 32.05 -3.06 -32.07
N PRO A 64 32.92 -2.13 -32.53
CA PRO A 64 32.53 -1.14 -33.53
C PRO A 64 32.07 -1.81 -34.84
N LEU A 65 32.86 -2.77 -35.33
CA LEU A 65 32.55 -3.52 -36.54
C LEU A 65 31.27 -4.35 -36.39
N ALA A 66 31.07 -5.02 -35.25
CA ALA A 66 29.85 -5.77 -34.99
C ALA A 66 28.60 -4.85 -35.02
N ILE A 67 28.68 -3.66 -34.42
CA ILE A 67 27.58 -2.68 -34.45
C ILE A 67 27.32 -2.18 -35.87
N GLU A 68 28.37 -1.86 -36.63
CA GLU A 68 28.25 -1.42 -38.02
C GLU A 68 27.61 -2.49 -38.91
N ILE A 69 28.00 -3.76 -38.75
CA ILE A 69 27.40 -4.88 -39.47
C ILE A 69 25.91 -5.03 -39.08
N CYS A 70 25.56 -4.97 -37.80
CA CYS A 70 24.18 -5.04 -37.34
C CYS A 70 23.31 -3.93 -37.97
N ARG A 71 23.79 -2.68 -37.96
CA ARG A 71 23.09 -1.54 -38.57
C ARG A 71 22.99 -1.67 -40.08
N TYR A 72 24.07 -2.09 -40.74
CA TYR A 72 24.12 -2.25 -42.19
C TYR A 72 23.15 -3.32 -42.69
N LEU A 73 23.09 -4.46 -41.99
CA LEU A 73 22.19 -5.57 -42.29
C LEU A 73 20.78 -5.36 -41.76
N LYS A 74 20.52 -4.27 -41.02
CA LYS A 74 19.24 -3.96 -40.38
C LYS A 74 18.74 -5.10 -39.48
N ILE A 75 19.67 -5.70 -38.73
CA ILE A 75 19.33 -6.70 -37.72
C ILE A 75 18.48 -6.00 -36.64
N PRO A 76 17.34 -6.57 -36.21
CA PRO A 76 16.55 -6.00 -35.12
C PRO A 76 17.41 -5.74 -33.89
N ASP A 77 17.24 -4.58 -33.26
CA ASP A 77 18.15 -4.09 -32.21
C ASP A 77 18.37 -5.11 -31.08
N TYR A 78 17.30 -5.78 -30.64
CA TYR A 78 17.35 -6.80 -29.59
C TYR A 78 18.28 -7.99 -29.91
N GLN A 79 18.40 -8.36 -31.19
CA GLN A 79 19.31 -9.43 -31.63
C GLN A 79 20.67 -8.90 -32.12
N GLY A 80 20.76 -7.60 -32.40
CA GLY A 80 21.92 -6.95 -32.99
C GLY A 80 22.62 -6.04 -32.00
N VAL A 81 22.41 -4.73 -32.17
CA VAL A 81 23.15 -3.69 -31.45
C VAL A 81 23.01 -3.83 -29.93
N SER A 82 21.82 -4.10 -29.39
CA SER A 82 21.59 -4.20 -27.95
C SER A 82 22.35 -5.38 -27.33
N ARG A 83 22.43 -6.52 -28.04
CA ARG A 83 23.22 -7.69 -27.62
C ARG A 83 24.72 -7.37 -27.59
N VAL A 84 25.21 -6.69 -28.61
CA VAL A 84 26.62 -6.26 -28.70
C VAL A 84 26.96 -5.28 -27.57
N LEU A 85 26.07 -4.31 -27.29
CA LEU A 85 26.24 -3.34 -26.21
C LEU A 85 26.20 -4.00 -24.82
N LYS A 86 25.29 -4.95 -24.59
CA LYS A 86 25.21 -5.72 -23.34
C LYS A 86 26.52 -6.48 -23.07
N HIS A 87 27.06 -7.17 -24.08
CA HIS A 87 28.34 -7.86 -23.92
C HIS A 87 29.50 -6.88 -23.69
N TRP A 88 29.55 -5.79 -24.48
CA TRP A 88 30.56 -4.75 -24.31
C TRP A 88 30.55 -4.17 -22.90
N ALA A 89 29.38 -3.81 -22.37
CA ALA A 89 29.23 -3.24 -21.03
C ALA A 89 29.64 -4.26 -19.95
N SER A 90 29.25 -5.53 -20.10
CA SER A 90 29.68 -6.62 -19.22
C SER A 90 31.20 -6.78 -19.19
N CYS A 91 31.88 -6.71 -20.32
CA CYS A 91 33.34 -6.69 -20.36
C CYS A 91 33.93 -5.40 -19.76
N LYS A 92 33.28 -4.25 -19.99
CA LYS A 92 33.74 -2.95 -19.51
C LYS A 92 33.76 -2.88 -17.98
N VAL A 93 32.74 -3.41 -17.30
CA VAL A 93 32.68 -3.41 -15.82
C VAL A 93 33.69 -4.36 -15.16
N GLN A 94 34.25 -5.31 -15.91
CA GLN A 94 35.28 -6.24 -15.41
C GLN A 94 36.69 -5.65 -15.42
N GLN A 95 36.93 -4.55 -16.15
CA GLN A 95 38.25 -3.94 -16.28
C GLN A 95 38.74 -3.41 -14.92
N LYS A 96 39.89 -3.89 -14.43
CA LYS A 96 40.42 -3.57 -13.08
C LYS A 96 41.21 -2.27 -13.02
N ASP A 97 41.74 -1.84 -14.17
CA ASP A 97 42.60 -0.67 -14.36
C ASP A 97 41.86 0.67 -14.37
N LEU A 98 40.52 0.65 -14.48
CA LEU A 98 39.70 1.86 -14.54
C LEU A 98 38.92 2.09 -13.23
N SER A 99 38.72 3.37 -12.91
CA SER A 99 37.86 3.79 -11.79
C SER A 99 36.39 3.54 -12.09
N ASP A 100 35.60 3.37 -11.04
CA ASP A 100 34.14 3.16 -11.15
C ASP A 100 33.47 4.34 -11.87
N GLU A 101 33.91 5.58 -11.66
CA GLU A 101 33.39 6.77 -12.33
C GLU A 101 33.71 6.79 -13.83
N ALA A 102 34.91 6.35 -14.21
CA ALA A 102 35.30 6.27 -15.61
C ALA A 102 34.48 5.19 -16.35
N ILE A 103 34.29 4.03 -15.71
CA ILE A 103 33.49 2.94 -16.25
C ILE A 103 32.02 3.37 -16.37
N ALA A 104 31.43 3.92 -15.29
CA ALA A 104 30.03 4.36 -15.30
C ALA A 104 29.77 5.38 -16.41
N ARG A 105 30.60 6.42 -16.54
CA ARG A 105 30.48 7.41 -17.62
C ARG A 105 30.59 6.78 -19.01
N ALA A 106 31.55 5.88 -19.22
CA ALA A 106 31.71 5.22 -20.51
C ALA A 106 30.49 4.36 -20.87
N VAL A 107 29.96 3.61 -19.90
CA VAL A 107 28.76 2.78 -20.09
C VAL A 107 27.56 3.66 -20.41
N CYS A 108 27.32 4.73 -19.66
CA CYS A 108 26.20 5.64 -19.88
C CYS A 108 26.26 6.32 -21.25
N VAL A 109 27.44 6.78 -21.68
CA VAL A 109 27.61 7.43 -22.99
C VAL A 109 27.34 6.47 -24.15
N LYS A 110 27.74 5.20 -24.02
CA LYS A 110 27.65 4.24 -25.14
C LYS A 110 26.37 3.42 -25.15
N VAL A 111 25.84 3.06 -23.98
CA VAL A 111 24.57 2.36 -23.85
C VAL A 111 23.42 3.35 -23.92
N GLY A 112 23.49 4.48 -23.21
CA GLY A 112 22.45 5.50 -23.19
C GLY A 112 21.06 4.91 -22.97
N ASP A 113 20.09 5.36 -23.75
CA ASP A 113 18.70 4.87 -23.77
C ASP A 113 18.49 3.77 -24.84
N SER A 114 19.54 3.01 -25.18
CA SER A 114 19.43 1.98 -26.22
C SER A 114 18.38 0.93 -25.82
N PRO A 115 17.35 0.70 -26.67
CA PRO A 115 16.26 -0.18 -26.31
C PRO A 115 16.75 -1.63 -26.11
N GLY A 116 16.26 -2.27 -25.06
CA GLY A 116 16.56 -3.68 -24.76
C GLY A 116 17.89 -3.93 -24.04
N VAL A 117 18.62 -2.89 -23.62
CA VAL A 117 19.75 -3.06 -22.69
C VAL A 117 19.31 -2.72 -21.27
N SER A 118 19.37 -3.71 -20.38
CA SER A 118 19.05 -3.55 -18.95
C SER A 118 20.27 -3.05 -18.19
N TYR A 119 20.19 -1.90 -17.52
CA TYR A 119 21.24 -1.44 -16.62
C TYR A 119 21.33 -2.34 -15.38
N SER A 120 20.21 -2.96 -14.96
CA SER A 120 20.20 -3.96 -13.89
C SER A 120 21.14 -5.14 -14.18
N ASP A 121 21.17 -5.66 -15.40
CA ASP A 121 22.06 -6.76 -15.80
C ASP A 121 23.53 -6.36 -15.73
N ILE A 122 23.84 -5.13 -16.19
CA ILE A 122 25.20 -4.60 -16.20
C ILE A 122 25.67 -4.36 -14.75
N ALA A 123 24.81 -3.79 -13.92
CA ALA A 123 25.06 -3.59 -12.49
C ALA A 123 25.25 -4.90 -11.75
N ALA A 124 24.45 -5.93 -12.05
CA ALA A 124 24.61 -7.27 -11.47
C ALA A 124 25.99 -7.84 -11.79
N LYS A 125 26.45 -7.67 -13.04
CA LYS A 125 27.82 -8.07 -13.43
C LYS A 125 28.89 -7.29 -12.69
N ALA A 126 28.72 -5.98 -12.53
CA ALA A 126 29.65 -5.15 -11.76
C ALA A 126 29.74 -5.62 -10.29
N TYR A 127 28.60 -5.96 -9.69
CA TYR A 127 28.53 -6.49 -8.32
C TYR A 127 29.20 -7.86 -8.19
N GLU A 128 28.99 -8.78 -9.14
CA GLU A 128 29.70 -10.08 -9.18
C GLU A 128 31.23 -9.92 -9.24
N CYS A 129 31.70 -8.81 -9.81
CA CYS A 129 33.12 -8.47 -9.89
C CYS A 129 33.64 -7.75 -8.64
N GLY A 130 32.82 -7.61 -7.59
CA GLY A 130 33.15 -6.92 -6.34
C GLY A 130 33.07 -5.39 -6.42
N ARG A 131 32.58 -4.82 -7.52
CA ARG A 131 32.46 -3.36 -7.70
C ARG A 131 31.07 -2.86 -7.27
N THR A 132 30.83 -2.87 -5.96
CA THR A 132 29.51 -2.51 -5.40
C THR A 132 29.12 -1.06 -5.68
N GLU A 133 30.05 -0.10 -5.59
CA GLU A 133 29.75 1.32 -5.85
C GLU A 133 29.45 1.57 -7.33
N LEU A 134 30.20 0.95 -8.25
CA LEU A 134 29.86 0.95 -9.67
C LEU A 134 28.46 0.37 -9.94
N ALA A 135 28.11 -0.75 -9.31
CA ALA A 135 26.81 -1.39 -9.49
C ALA A 135 25.67 -0.45 -9.08
N ILE A 136 25.80 0.25 -7.94
CA ILE A 136 24.83 1.25 -7.48
C ILE A 136 24.72 2.40 -8.48
N LYS A 137 25.86 2.96 -8.93
CA LYS A 137 25.86 4.05 -9.92
C LYS A 137 25.20 3.65 -11.24
N LEU A 138 25.43 2.44 -11.71
CA LEU A 138 24.81 1.93 -12.94
C LEU A 138 23.30 1.71 -12.76
N LEU A 139 22.86 1.30 -11.57
CA LEU A 139 21.45 1.11 -11.26
C LEU A 139 20.65 2.41 -11.25
N ASP A 140 21.26 3.57 -11.01
CA ASP A 140 20.56 4.85 -11.10
C ASP A 140 20.06 5.16 -12.52
N PHE A 141 20.59 4.49 -13.54
CA PHE A 141 20.15 4.60 -14.93
C PHE A 141 19.09 3.55 -15.32
N GLU A 142 18.74 2.62 -14.42
CA GLU A 142 17.65 1.67 -14.67
C GLU A 142 16.29 2.33 -14.38
N ALA A 143 15.52 2.57 -15.44
CA ALA A 143 14.20 3.22 -15.33
C ALA A 143 13.15 2.33 -14.61
N ARG A 144 13.34 1.01 -14.59
CA ARG A 144 12.39 0.07 -13.99
C ARG A 144 12.74 -0.18 -12.52
N SER A 145 12.01 0.45 -11.61
CA SER A 145 12.21 0.29 -10.17
C SER A 145 12.09 -1.18 -9.70
N GLY A 146 11.23 -1.97 -10.35
CA GLY A 146 11.08 -3.41 -10.09
C GLY A 146 12.33 -4.25 -10.40
N GLU A 147 13.22 -3.77 -11.26
CA GLU A 147 14.52 -4.40 -11.54
C GLU A 147 15.64 -3.83 -10.65
N GLN A 148 15.52 -2.54 -10.30
CA GLN A 148 16.48 -1.83 -9.47
C GLN A 148 16.47 -2.33 -8.01
N VAL A 149 15.28 -2.38 -7.40
CA VAL A 149 15.11 -2.66 -5.97
C VAL A 149 15.59 -4.07 -5.57
N PRO A 150 15.28 -5.16 -6.29
CA PRO A 150 15.79 -6.48 -5.94
C PRO A 150 17.31 -6.58 -5.94
N LEU A 151 17.98 -5.90 -6.88
CA LEU A 151 19.44 -5.89 -6.91
C LEU A 151 20.03 -5.08 -5.75
N LEU A 152 19.41 -3.95 -5.37
CA LEU A 152 19.81 -3.20 -4.18
C LEU A 152 19.68 -4.03 -2.89
N LEU A 153 18.61 -4.81 -2.76
CA LEU A 153 18.43 -5.75 -1.64
C LEU A 153 19.51 -6.83 -1.62
N LYS A 154 19.82 -7.44 -2.78
CA LYS A 154 20.90 -8.43 -2.92
C LYS A 154 22.27 -7.86 -2.51
N MET A 155 22.51 -6.57 -2.80
CA MET A 155 23.72 -5.85 -2.39
C MET A 155 23.71 -5.38 -0.92
N LYS A 156 22.71 -5.77 -0.13
CA LYS A 156 22.51 -5.34 1.27
C LYS A 156 22.39 -3.83 1.45
N ARG A 157 21.90 -3.11 0.42
CA ARG A 157 21.64 -1.67 0.47
C ARG A 157 20.19 -1.38 0.85
N SER A 158 19.79 -1.87 2.02
CA SER A 158 18.41 -1.87 2.54
C SER A 158 17.75 -0.48 2.53
N GLN A 159 18.44 0.54 3.05
CA GLN A 159 17.89 1.90 3.13
C GLN A 159 17.67 2.51 1.74
N LEU A 160 18.61 2.29 0.82
CA LEU A 160 18.50 2.77 -0.57
C LEU A 160 17.42 2.02 -1.33
N ALA A 161 17.30 0.69 -1.14
CA ALA A 161 16.23 -0.11 -1.73
C ALA A 161 14.85 0.39 -1.28
N LEU A 162 14.70 0.73 0.00
CA LEU A 162 13.45 1.27 0.53
C LEU A 162 13.16 2.67 -0.02
N SER A 163 14.16 3.55 -0.14
CA SER A 163 13.96 4.88 -0.74
C SER A 163 13.52 4.77 -2.19
N LYS A 164 14.18 3.90 -2.98
CA LYS A 164 13.85 3.68 -4.40
C LYS A 164 12.47 3.05 -4.58
N ALA A 165 12.06 2.14 -3.71
CA ALA A 165 10.69 1.62 -3.71
C ALA A 165 9.67 2.72 -3.42
N VAL A 166 9.92 3.59 -2.44
CA VAL A 166 9.03 4.73 -2.14
C VAL A 166 8.98 5.74 -3.28
N GLU A 167 10.13 6.09 -3.86
CA GLU A 167 10.26 7.00 -5.02
C GLU A 167 9.50 6.48 -6.25
N SER A 168 9.38 5.15 -6.41
CA SER A 168 8.64 4.55 -7.51
C SER A 168 7.12 4.76 -7.43
N GLY A 169 6.60 5.05 -6.23
CA GLY A 169 5.16 5.13 -5.97
C GLY A 169 4.43 3.78 -5.99
N ASP A 170 5.12 2.67 -6.25
CA ASP A 170 4.54 1.32 -6.25
C ASP A 170 4.43 0.79 -4.82
N THR A 171 3.20 0.76 -4.30
CA THR A 171 2.93 0.26 -2.95
C THR A 171 3.28 -1.21 -2.77
N ASP A 172 3.15 -2.04 -3.81
CA ASP A 172 3.47 -3.47 -3.74
C ASP A 172 4.98 -3.67 -3.62
N LEU A 173 5.76 -2.87 -4.37
CA LEU A 173 7.21 -2.85 -4.26
C LEU A 173 7.66 -2.38 -2.87
N VAL A 174 7.01 -1.36 -2.30
CA VAL A 174 7.29 -0.93 -0.92
C VAL A 174 6.99 -2.06 0.07
N TYR A 175 5.84 -2.74 -0.03
CA TYR A 175 5.53 -3.88 0.85
C TYR A 175 6.53 -5.02 0.69
N THR A 176 6.98 -5.30 -0.54
CA THR A 176 8.01 -6.31 -0.81
C THR A 176 9.30 -5.98 -0.07
N VAL A 177 9.78 -4.74 -0.14
CA VAL A 177 10.97 -4.30 0.59
C VAL A 177 10.74 -4.38 2.10
N VAL A 178 9.64 -3.84 2.61
CA VAL A 178 9.34 -3.83 4.05
C VAL A 178 9.29 -5.26 4.61
N ASN A 179 8.66 -6.19 3.89
CA ASN A 179 8.61 -7.60 4.29
C ASN A 179 10.00 -8.26 4.27
N TYR A 180 10.81 -7.98 3.25
CA TYR A 180 12.20 -8.44 3.21
C TYR A 180 13.00 -7.92 4.41
N LEU A 181 12.93 -6.62 4.70
CA LEU A 181 13.63 -6.00 5.83
C LEU A 181 13.20 -6.58 7.17
N LYS A 182 11.90 -6.88 7.33
CA LYS A 182 11.36 -7.50 8.55
C LYS A 182 11.96 -8.89 8.82
N ASN A 183 12.23 -9.66 7.77
CA ASN A 183 12.79 -11.01 7.89
C ASN A 183 14.30 -11.02 8.08
N GLU A 184 15.01 -10.04 7.50
CA GLU A 184 16.47 -9.97 7.53
C GLU A 184 17.04 -9.19 8.72
N MET A 185 16.25 -8.27 9.30
CA MET A 185 16.69 -7.37 10.36
C MET A 185 16.08 -7.74 11.71
N ASN A 186 16.77 -7.41 12.80
CA ASN A 186 16.13 -7.46 14.11
C ASN A 186 15.06 -6.35 14.22
N ARG A 187 14.14 -6.51 15.19
CA ARG A 187 13.00 -5.60 15.38
C ARG A 187 13.41 -4.14 15.55
N GLY A 188 14.53 -3.87 16.24
CA GLY A 188 15.02 -2.51 16.50
C GLY A 188 15.50 -1.83 15.22
N ASP A 189 16.39 -2.47 14.48
CA ASP A 189 16.97 -1.92 13.24
C ASP A 189 15.90 -1.76 12.14
N PHE A 190 14.94 -2.69 12.10
CA PHE A 190 13.78 -2.61 11.21
C PHE A 190 12.97 -1.34 11.46
N PHE A 191 12.57 -1.07 12.70
CA PHE A 191 11.81 0.13 13.04
C PHE A 191 12.63 1.41 12.87
N MET A 192 13.91 1.39 13.20
CA MET A 192 14.81 2.53 12.92
C MET A 192 14.87 2.86 11.43
N THR A 193 14.93 1.84 10.57
CA THR A 193 14.91 2.02 9.12
C THR A 193 13.58 2.58 8.63
N LEU A 194 12.45 2.06 9.11
CA LEU A 194 11.12 2.59 8.75
C LEU A 194 10.90 4.01 9.24
N ARG A 195 11.41 4.38 10.43
CA ARG A 195 11.26 5.73 10.98
C ARG A 195 11.93 6.79 10.10
N ASN A 196 13.03 6.44 9.45
CA ASN A 196 13.71 7.30 8.48
C ASN A 196 12.97 7.41 7.13
N GLN A 197 11.90 6.63 6.92
CA GLN A 197 11.08 6.61 5.71
C GLN A 197 9.58 6.68 6.06
N PRO A 198 9.03 7.89 6.32
CA PRO A 198 7.68 8.07 6.85
C PRO A 198 6.56 7.45 5.99
N VAL A 199 6.73 7.43 4.67
CA VAL A 199 5.78 6.82 3.73
C VAL A 199 5.75 5.29 3.88
N ALA A 200 6.92 4.66 4.04
CA ALA A 200 6.99 3.22 4.29
C ALA A 200 6.39 2.87 5.66
N LEU A 201 6.67 3.69 6.69
CA LEU A 201 6.10 3.50 8.02
C LEU A 201 4.57 3.64 8.03
N SER A 202 4.01 4.60 7.29
CA SER A 202 2.55 4.75 7.21
C SER A 202 1.87 3.56 6.53
N LEU A 203 2.45 3.07 5.42
CA LEU A 203 1.99 1.85 4.74
C LEU A 203 2.12 0.62 5.64
N TYR A 204 3.21 0.50 6.40
CA TYR A 204 3.39 -0.59 7.36
C TYR A 204 2.37 -0.53 8.50
N ARG A 205 2.06 0.66 9.03
CA ARG A 205 0.99 0.83 10.03
C ARG A 205 -0.37 0.39 9.49
N GLN A 206 -0.68 0.70 8.23
CA GLN A 206 -1.92 0.24 7.58
C GLN A 206 -1.97 -1.29 7.46
N PHE A 207 -0.84 -1.92 7.13
CA PHE A 207 -0.73 -3.38 7.15
C PHE A 207 -0.95 -3.95 8.57
N CYS A 208 -0.31 -3.37 9.60
CA CYS A 208 -0.47 -3.82 10.99
C CYS A 208 -1.91 -3.68 11.49
N LYS A 209 -2.67 -2.67 11.06
CA LYS A 209 -4.10 -2.53 11.39
C LYS A 209 -4.93 -3.74 10.97
N LEU A 210 -4.54 -4.45 9.92
CA LEU A 210 -5.26 -5.61 9.41
C LEU A 210 -4.73 -6.93 9.97
N GLN A 211 -3.41 -7.09 10.05
CA GLN A 211 -2.78 -8.39 10.32
C GLN A 211 -2.10 -8.47 11.69
N GLU A 212 -1.57 -7.36 12.23
CA GLU A 212 -0.64 -7.38 13.38
C GLU A 212 -0.98 -6.31 14.42
N GLN A 213 -2.05 -6.54 15.16
CA GLN A 213 -2.60 -5.61 16.15
C GLN A 213 -1.63 -5.32 17.32
N GLU A 214 -0.90 -6.32 17.82
CA GLU A 214 0.09 -6.11 18.89
C GLU A 214 1.30 -5.29 18.41
N THR A 215 1.78 -5.53 17.18
CA THR A 215 2.83 -4.68 16.59
C THR A 215 2.36 -3.24 16.44
N LEU A 216 1.10 -3.02 16.07
CA LEU A 216 0.52 -1.69 15.96
C LEU A 216 0.48 -0.97 17.31
N LYS A 217 0.10 -1.68 18.38
CA LYS A 217 0.09 -1.16 19.75
C LYS A 217 1.49 -0.71 20.18
N ASP A 218 2.51 -1.55 19.96
CA ASP A 218 3.90 -1.20 20.27
C ASP A 218 4.37 0.06 19.53
N LEU A 219 4.01 0.17 18.24
CA LEU A 219 4.30 1.36 17.43
C LEU A 219 3.67 2.62 18.02
N TYR A 220 2.37 2.57 18.36
CA TYR A 220 1.70 3.71 18.98
C TYR A 220 2.31 4.10 20.32
N ASN A 221 2.76 3.13 21.11
CA ASN A 221 3.44 3.38 22.37
C ASN A 221 4.84 4.00 22.18
N GLN A 222 5.60 3.55 21.18
CA GLN A 222 6.93 4.11 20.89
C GLN A 222 6.89 5.54 20.35
N ASP A 223 5.84 5.87 19.59
CA ASP A 223 5.66 7.19 18.98
C ASP A 223 4.96 8.20 19.91
N ASP A 224 4.69 7.82 21.16
CA ASP A 224 3.84 8.59 22.11
C ASP A 224 2.49 9.01 21.48
N ASN A 225 1.96 8.19 20.58
CA ASN A 225 0.67 8.42 19.94
C ASN A 225 -0.46 7.92 20.86
N HIS A 226 -0.61 8.60 21.99
CA HIS A 226 -1.58 8.29 23.04
C HIS A 226 -3.03 8.26 22.51
N GLN A 227 -3.36 9.10 21.53
CA GLN A 227 -4.69 9.14 20.92
C GLN A 227 -5.02 7.81 20.20
N GLU A 228 -4.12 7.31 19.36
CA GLU A 228 -4.32 6.05 18.64
C GLU A 228 -4.18 4.83 19.55
N LEU A 229 -3.30 4.88 20.55
CA LEU A 229 -3.17 3.83 21.56
C LEU A 229 -4.45 3.71 22.40
N ALA A 230 -5.10 4.82 22.73
CA ALA A 230 -6.41 4.80 23.38
C ALA A 230 -7.50 4.19 22.48
N ASN A 231 -7.55 4.57 21.19
CA ASN A 231 -8.46 3.98 20.20
C ASN A 231 -8.27 2.45 20.09
N TYR A 232 -7.02 1.98 20.16
CA TYR A 232 -6.69 0.55 20.19
C TYR A 232 -7.33 -0.14 21.39
N TYR A 233 -7.12 0.38 22.60
CA TYR A 233 -7.68 -0.21 23.82
C TYR A 233 -9.21 -0.22 23.83
N VAL A 234 -9.86 0.83 23.32
CA VAL A 234 -11.32 0.85 23.14
C VAL A 234 -11.76 -0.29 22.23
N THR A 235 -11.13 -0.44 21.07
CA THR A 235 -11.48 -1.47 20.09
C THR A 235 -11.22 -2.88 20.64
N ALA A 236 -10.10 -3.08 21.33
CA ALA A 236 -9.76 -4.35 21.98
C ALA A 236 -10.80 -4.72 23.06
N SER A 237 -11.32 -3.74 23.81
CA SER A 237 -12.32 -3.99 24.85
C SER A 237 -13.62 -4.61 24.33
N TYR A 238 -14.02 -4.32 23.09
CA TYR A 238 -15.22 -4.91 22.47
C TYR A 238 -15.03 -6.35 22.02
N LYS A 239 -13.78 -6.80 21.86
CA LYS A 239 -13.45 -8.19 21.51
C LYS A 239 -13.36 -9.08 22.75
N GLU A 240 -13.19 -8.49 23.92
CA GLU A 240 -12.97 -9.21 25.17
C GLU A 240 -14.29 -9.69 25.80
N LYS A 241 -14.31 -10.96 26.24
CA LYS A 241 -15.51 -11.59 26.83
C LYS A 241 -15.59 -11.32 28.32
N ARG A 242 -14.46 -11.39 29.02
CA ARG A 242 -14.41 -11.23 30.47
C ARG A 242 -14.61 -9.78 30.87
N LEU A 243 -15.41 -9.56 31.90
CA LEU A 243 -15.72 -8.21 32.36
C LEU A 243 -14.46 -7.51 32.90
N GLU A 244 -13.70 -8.17 33.76
CA GLU A 244 -12.52 -7.60 34.41
C GLU A 244 -11.49 -7.14 33.38
N SER A 245 -11.23 -7.98 32.37
CA SER A 245 -10.31 -7.67 31.26
C SER A 245 -10.82 -6.51 30.41
N ARG A 246 -12.12 -6.47 30.11
CA ARG A 246 -12.76 -5.37 29.37
C ARG A 246 -12.70 -4.04 30.14
N LEU A 247 -12.92 -4.06 31.46
CA LEU A 247 -12.79 -2.88 32.31
C LEU A 247 -11.34 -2.40 32.40
N SER A 248 -10.37 -3.32 32.52
CA SER A 248 -8.95 -2.97 32.52
C SER A 248 -8.52 -2.30 31.22
N LEU A 249 -8.94 -2.82 30.05
CA LEU A 249 -8.65 -2.21 28.75
C LEU A 249 -9.27 -0.81 28.63
N LEU A 250 -10.53 -0.65 29.03
CA LEU A 250 -11.21 0.64 29.02
C LEU A 250 -10.56 1.64 29.99
N GLN A 251 -10.05 1.19 31.13
CA GLN A 251 -9.28 2.05 32.04
C GLN A 251 -7.97 2.51 31.38
N SER A 252 -7.22 1.61 30.74
CA SER A 252 -6.03 1.99 29.96
C SER A 252 -6.37 2.98 28.84
N ALA A 253 -7.52 2.83 28.18
CA ALA A 253 -7.98 3.81 27.19
C ALA A 253 -8.20 5.20 27.79
N VAL A 254 -8.82 5.30 28.97
CA VAL A 254 -9.03 6.58 29.68
C VAL A 254 -7.68 7.23 30.01
N ASP A 255 -6.73 6.46 30.53
CA ASP A 255 -5.41 6.95 30.90
C ASP A 255 -4.66 7.51 29.68
N GLU A 256 -4.71 6.80 28.54
CA GLU A 256 -4.10 7.25 27.30
C GLU A 256 -4.80 8.47 26.69
N TYR A 257 -6.13 8.56 26.69
CA TYR A 257 -6.80 9.79 26.23
C TYR A 257 -6.48 11.00 27.11
N ASN A 258 -6.28 10.80 28.41
CA ASN A 258 -5.81 11.87 29.30
C ASN A 258 -4.40 12.33 28.93
N LYS A 259 -3.47 11.40 28.65
CA LYS A 259 -2.12 11.74 28.15
C LYS A 259 -2.18 12.47 26.80
N ALA A 260 -3.12 12.09 25.93
CA ALA A 260 -3.40 12.75 24.67
C ALA A 260 -4.08 14.13 24.80
N LYS A 261 -4.41 14.58 26.03
CA LYS A 261 -5.20 15.80 26.32
C LYS A 261 -6.60 15.80 25.67
N ASN A 262 -7.14 14.61 25.38
CA ASN A 262 -8.49 14.46 24.85
C ASN A 262 -9.48 14.24 26.00
N GLU A 263 -9.72 15.30 26.76
CA GLU A 263 -10.57 15.26 27.95
C GLU A 263 -11.99 14.77 27.65
N PHE A 264 -12.53 15.13 26.48
CA PHE A 264 -13.86 14.71 26.08
C PHE A 264 -13.95 13.19 25.92
N ALA A 265 -13.05 12.59 25.14
CA ALA A 265 -13.03 11.14 24.93
C ALA A 265 -12.76 10.38 26.23
N ALA A 266 -11.79 10.84 27.03
CA ALA A 266 -11.48 10.27 28.34
C ALA A 266 -12.73 10.26 29.24
N LYS A 267 -13.45 11.39 29.31
CA LYS A 267 -14.68 11.51 30.10
C LYS A 267 -15.79 10.60 29.55
N VAL A 268 -16.01 10.55 28.24
CA VAL A 268 -17.02 9.66 27.63
C VAL A 268 -16.77 8.19 27.99
N ILE A 269 -15.51 7.73 27.90
CA ILE A 269 -15.16 6.34 28.17
C ILE A 269 -15.22 6.03 29.65
N TYR A 270 -14.76 6.94 30.52
CA TYR A 270 -14.88 6.79 31.97
C TYR A 270 -16.34 6.62 32.40
N TRP A 271 -17.25 7.41 31.80
CA TRP A 271 -18.68 7.30 32.10
C TRP A 271 -19.28 5.98 31.63
N TRP A 272 -18.91 5.50 30.44
CA TRP A 272 -19.32 4.18 29.96
C TRP A 272 -18.77 3.04 30.81
N LEU A 273 -17.49 3.13 31.22
CA LEU A 273 -16.83 2.18 32.09
C LEU A 273 -17.59 2.07 33.42
N LYS A 274 -17.84 3.20 34.08
CA LYS A 274 -18.52 3.24 35.39
C LYS A 274 -19.98 2.81 35.31
N LEU A 275 -20.71 3.22 34.28
CA LEU A 275 -22.07 2.76 34.03
C LEU A 275 -22.13 1.23 33.87
N LYS A 276 -21.30 0.67 32.99
CA LYS A 276 -21.29 -0.78 32.74
C LYS A 276 -20.82 -1.55 33.97
N SER A 277 -19.79 -1.08 34.67
CA SER A 277 -19.28 -1.77 35.87
C SER A 277 -20.31 -1.83 37.00
N LEU A 278 -21.00 -0.72 37.28
CA LEU A 278 -21.99 -0.66 38.34
C LEU A 278 -23.23 -1.48 37.98
N ALA A 279 -23.68 -1.42 36.73
CA ALA A 279 -24.84 -2.17 36.27
C ALA A 279 -24.59 -3.69 36.20
N GLU A 280 -23.41 -4.13 35.75
CA GLU A 280 -23.07 -5.56 35.72
C GLU A 280 -22.82 -6.15 37.13
N LYS A 281 -22.45 -5.32 38.11
CA LYS A 281 -22.34 -5.70 39.53
C LYS A 281 -23.65 -5.53 40.33
N GLU A 282 -24.71 -5.05 39.69
CA GLU A 282 -25.99 -4.74 40.34
C GLU A 282 -25.91 -3.71 41.48
N GLU A 283 -24.89 -2.84 41.47
CA GLU A 283 -24.70 -1.75 42.44
C GLU A 283 -25.58 -0.53 42.07
N TRP A 284 -26.90 -0.73 42.06
CA TRP A 284 -27.87 0.25 41.54
C TRP A 284 -27.91 1.57 42.33
N GLU A 285 -27.73 1.52 43.65
CA GLU A 285 -27.69 2.72 44.48
C GLU A 285 -26.49 3.63 44.14
N GLU A 286 -25.32 3.02 43.91
CA GLU A 286 -24.12 3.74 43.50
C GLU A 286 -24.24 4.26 42.06
N LEU A 287 -24.94 3.53 41.19
CA LEU A 287 -25.27 4.01 39.84
C LEU A 287 -26.17 5.25 39.89
N GLU A 288 -27.17 5.26 40.77
CA GLU A 288 -28.04 6.40 40.96
C GLU A 288 -27.26 7.62 41.48
N LYS A 289 -26.41 7.43 42.50
CA LYS A 289 -25.51 8.47 43.01
C LYS A 289 -24.59 9.00 41.90
N PHE A 290 -24.01 8.11 41.10
CA PHE A 290 -23.16 8.49 39.97
C PHE A 290 -23.91 9.34 38.94
N SER A 291 -25.16 8.99 38.61
CA SER A 291 -26.00 9.74 37.66
C SER A 291 -26.30 11.18 38.10
N LYS A 292 -26.24 11.46 39.41
CA LYS A 292 -26.49 12.77 40.03
C LYS A 292 -25.22 13.58 40.24
N SER A 293 -24.05 12.95 40.18
CA SER A 293 -22.76 13.61 40.50
C SER A 293 -22.41 14.75 39.55
N LYS A 294 -22.53 14.55 38.24
CA LYS A 294 -22.28 15.55 37.18
C LYS A 294 -23.19 15.27 35.98
N LYS A 295 -23.31 16.24 35.06
CA LYS A 295 -24.01 16.00 33.78
C LYS A 295 -23.25 14.96 32.96
N SER A 296 -23.97 13.92 32.55
CA SER A 296 -23.40 12.82 31.77
C SER A 296 -23.02 13.26 30.35
N PRO A 297 -21.77 13.06 29.90
CA PRO A 297 -21.36 13.32 28.52
C PRO A 297 -21.87 12.26 27.54
N ILE A 298 -22.30 11.09 28.03
CA ILE A 298 -22.85 10.00 27.22
C ILE A 298 -24.38 10.08 27.08
N GLY A 299 -25.00 11.07 27.73
CA GLY A 299 -26.44 11.19 27.85
C GLY A 299 -27.06 10.15 28.80
N TYR A 300 -28.36 10.27 29.04
CA TYR A 300 -29.08 9.38 29.96
C TYR A 300 -29.79 8.21 29.24
N LEU A 301 -29.90 8.24 27.91
CA LEU A 301 -30.42 7.10 27.15
C LEU A 301 -29.54 5.86 27.35
N ALA A 302 -28.21 6.04 27.37
CA ALA A 302 -27.27 4.97 27.66
C ALA A 302 -27.54 4.30 29.02
N PHE A 303 -27.90 5.08 30.05
CA PHE A 303 -28.26 4.54 31.36
C PHE A 303 -29.53 3.68 31.28
N VAL A 304 -30.56 4.15 30.57
CA VAL A 304 -31.81 3.39 30.35
C VAL A 304 -31.53 2.07 29.65
N GLU A 305 -30.79 2.10 28.53
CA GLU A 305 -30.49 0.91 27.73
C GLU A 305 -29.67 -0.13 28.52
N VAL A 306 -28.67 0.31 29.29
CA VAL A 306 -27.86 -0.58 30.12
C VAL A 306 -28.67 -1.19 31.27
N CYS A 307 -29.50 -0.39 31.97
CA CYS A 307 -30.34 -0.90 33.06
C CYS A 307 -31.35 -1.94 32.56
N ILE A 308 -31.96 -1.70 31.38
CA ILE A 308 -32.86 -2.67 30.74
C ILE A 308 -32.12 -3.94 30.33
N LYS A 309 -30.89 -3.82 29.81
CA LYS A 309 -30.06 -4.99 29.47
C LYS A 309 -29.74 -5.85 30.69
N CYS A 310 -29.57 -5.24 31.86
CA CYS A 310 -29.40 -5.94 33.14
C CYS A 310 -30.75 -6.27 33.83
N ASN A 311 -31.86 -6.24 33.10
CA ASN A 311 -33.20 -6.59 33.57
C ASN A 311 -33.74 -5.76 34.76
N ASN A 312 -33.20 -4.56 35.00
CA ASN A 312 -33.69 -3.65 36.03
C ASN A 312 -34.49 -2.49 35.43
N LYS A 313 -35.78 -2.75 35.21
CA LYS A 313 -36.73 -1.78 34.65
C LYS A 313 -37.04 -0.62 35.60
N TYR A 314 -37.05 -0.86 36.91
CA TYR A 314 -37.34 0.16 37.92
C TYR A 314 -36.26 1.24 37.92
N GLU A 315 -35.00 0.83 37.90
CA GLU A 315 -33.87 1.74 37.83
C GLU A 315 -33.84 2.50 36.50
N ALA A 316 -34.11 1.82 35.38
CA ALA A 316 -34.18 2.43 34.06
C ALA A 316 -35.18 3.61 34.00
N LYS A 317 -36.37 3.47 34.62
CA LYS A 317 -37.40 4.52 34.65
C LYS A 317 -36.92 5.83 35.29
N LYS A 318 -36.01 5.77 36.28
CA LYS A 318 -35.46 6.96 36.95
C LYS A 318 -34.67 7.87 36.00
N TYR A 319 -34.11 7.29 34.93
CA TYR A 319 -33.27 8.02 33.98
C TYR A 319 -34.05 8.58 32.78
N VAL A 320 -35.23 8.04 32.47
CA VAL A 320 -36.05 8.45 31.32
C VAL A 320 -36.38 9.94 31.35
N SER A 321 -36.68 10.49 32.54
CA SER A 321 -36.98 11.92 32.73
C SER A 321 -35.79 12.84 32.42
N LYS A 322 -34.56 12.32 32.48
CA LYS A 322 -33.30 13.05 32.21
C LYS A 322 -32.84 12.93 30.75
N VAL A 323 -33.50 12.09 29.93
CA VAL A 323 -33.17 11.92 28.52
C VAL A 323 -33.57 13.17 27.73
N THR A 324 -32.78 13.55 26.73
CA THR A 324 -33.09 14.70 25.88
C THR A 324 -34.38 14.47 25.11
N PRO A 325 -35.16 15.53 24.78
CA PRO A 325 -36.44 15.39 24.09
C PRO A 325 -36.36 14.52 22.82
N GLU A 326 -35.27 14.64 22.05
CA GLU A 326 -35.03 13.92 20.79
C GLU A 326 -34.95 12.40 20.98
N GLN A 327 -34.54 11.96 22.17
CA GLN A 327 -34.32 10.54 22.49
C GLN A 327 -35.37 9.99 23.45
N LYS A 328 -36.29 10.84 23.92
CA LYS A 328 -37.22 10.53 25.00
C LYS A 328 -38.23 9.45 24.61
N VAL A 329 -38.73 9.46 23.38
CA VAL A 329 -39.61 8.41 22.84
C VAL A 329 -38.90 7.05 22.86
N LYS A 330 -37.64 7.00 22.40
CA LYS A 330 -36.84 5.76 22.43
C LYS A 330 -36.62 5.25 23.85
N ALA A 331 -36.38 6.15 24.81
CA ALA A 331 -36.21 5.79 26.22
C ALA A 331 -37.50 5.21 26.84
N HIS A 332 -38.66 5.85 26.62
CA HIS A 332 -39.96 5.35 27.11
C HIS A 332 -40.31 3.99 26.49
N LEU A 333 -40.07 3.81 25.18
CA LEU A 333 -40.27 2.53 24.51
C LEU A 333 -39.36 1.43 25.07
N ALA A 334 -38.10 1.75 25.42
CA ALA A 334 -37.18 0.80 26.04
C ALA A 334 -37.69 0.29 27.41
N VAL A 335 -38.36 1.14 28.18
CA VAL A 335 -39.01 0.77 29.45
C VAL A 335 -40.48 0.35 29.28
N SER A 336 -40.93 0.03 28.06
CA SER A 336 -42.33 -0.36 27.75
C SER A 336 -43.39 0.59 28.33
N ASP A 337 -43.09 1.88 28.37
CA ASP A 337 -44.01 2.93 28.81
C ASP A 337 -44.64 3.60 27.57
N LEU A 338 -45.74 3.03 27.09
CA LEU A 338 -46.39 3.46 25.86
C LEU A 338 -47.09 4.82 26.01
N GLU A 339 -47.62 5.13 27.19
CA GLU A 339 -48.27 6.41 27.47
C GLU A 339 -47.24 7.55 27.44
N GLY A 340 -46.13 7.41 28.17
CA GLY A 340 -45.06 8.40 28.16
C GLY A 340 -44.39 8.55 26.79
N ALA A 341 -44.27 7.45 26.03
CA ALA A 341 -43.75 7.50 24.66
C ALA A 341 -44.70 8.27 23.73
N ALA A 342 -46.01 8.05 23.85
CA ALA A 342 -47.01 8.74 23.06
C ALA A 342 -47.06 10.24 23.38
N ASP A 343 -47.03 10.60 24.66
CA ASP A 343 -47.02 12.00 25.09
C ASP A 343 -45.80 12.74 24.55
N ALA A 344 -44.60 12.14 24.66
CA ALA A 344 -43.37 12.73 24.14
C ALA A 344 -43.39 12.90 22.60
N ALA A 345 -43.94 11.93 21.86
CA ALA A 345 -44.06 12.00 20.41
C ALA A 345 -45.06 13.09 19.97
N ILE A 346 -46.19 13.22 20.68
CA ILE A 346 -47.22 14.23 20.44
C ILE A 346 -46.69 15.63 20.73
N GLU A 347 -45.99 15.82 21.86
CA GLU A 347 -45.39 17.10 22.26
C GLU A 347 -44.42 17.61 21.20
N ARG A 348 -43.59 16.71 20.63
CA ARG A 348 -42.63 17.04 19.56
C ARG A 348 -43.27 17.16 18.17
N ARG A 349 -44.53 16.74 18.02
CA ARG A 349 -45.24 16.67 16.72
C ARG A 349 -44.46 15.90 15.65
N ASN A 350 -43.69 14.89 16.04
CA ASN A 350 -42.87 14.12 15.12
C ASN A 350 -43.65 12.88 14.64
N GLU A 351 -44.11 12.89 13.39
CA GLU A 351 -44.88 11.77 12.83
C GLU A 351 -44.13 10.44 12.82
N ALA A 352 -42.82 10.46 12.59
CA ALA A 352 -42.01 9.24 12.58
C ALA A 352 -41.94 8.61 13.97
N GLU A 353 -41.80 9.43 15.02
CA GLU A 353 -41.85 8.98 16.41
C GLU A 353 -43.25 8.44 16.76
N MET A 354 -44.33 9.12 16.34
CA MET A 354 -45.69 8.63 16.55
C MET A 354 -45.93 7.28 15.85
N GLY A 355 -45.42 7.12 14.63
CA GLY A 355 -45.46 5.85 13.91
C GLY A 355 -44.68 4.73 14.61
N ALA A 356 -43.51 5.05 15.17
CA ALA A 356 -42.72 4.09 15.95
C ALA A 356 -43.46 3.62 17.21
N VAL A 357 -44.15 4.52 17.92
CA VAL A 357 -44.97 4.15 19.09
C VAL A 357 -46.15 3.26 18.68
N LEU A 358 -46.89 3.64 17.63
CA LEU A 358 -48.01 2.84 17.11
C LEU A 358 -47.61 1.42 16.72
N SER A 359 -46.40 1.23 16.17
CA SER A 359 -45.89 -0.09 15.80
C SER A 359 -45.65 -1.02 17.00
N ARG A 360 -45.55 -0.45 18.21
CA ARG A 360 -45.36 -1.19 19.47
C ARG A 360 -46.65 -1.33 20.27
N CYS A 361 -47.72 -0.64 19.88
CA CYS A 361 -49.03 -0.77 20.51
C CYS A 361 -49.73 -2.07 20.10
N SER A 362 -50.50 -2.63 21.02
CA SER A 362 -51.35 -3.80 20.82
C SER A 362 -52.84 -3.42 20.87
N ALA A 363 -53.74 -4.36 20.63
CA ALA A 363 -55.19 -4.12 20.66
C ALA A 363 -55.69 -3.60 22.02
N SER A 364 -54.96 -3.84 23.11
CA SER A 364 -55.29 -3.31 24.44
C SER A 364 -54.96 -1.82 24.61
N ASP A 365 -54.12 -1.24 23.75
CA ASP A 365 -53.62 0.14 23.87
C ASP A 365 -54.49 1.15 23.10
N ARG A 366 -55.79 0.84 22.93
CA ARG A 366 -56.72 1.57 22.06
C ARG A 366 -56.76 3.08 22.35
N LEU A 367 -56.69 3.47 23.62
CA LEU A 367 -56.66 4.89 24.02
C LEU A 367 -55.40 5.61 23.53
N VAL A 368 -54.23 4.96 23.58
CA VAL A 368 -52.96 5.50 23.11
C VAL A 368 -52.97 5.61 21.58
N ILE A 369 -53.48 4.58 20.90
CA ILE A 369 -53.65 4.55 19.45
C ILE A 369 -54.54 5.70 18.97
N ASP A 370 -55.70 5.90 19.61
CA ASP A 370 -56.66 6.95 19.25
C ASP A 370 -56.09 8.36 19.50
N ARG A 371 -55.25 8.53 20.53
CA ARG A 371 -54.54 9.80 20.79
C ARG A 371 -53.49 10.09 19.72
N LEU A 372 -52.68 9.12 19.37
CA LEU A 372 -51.62 9.26 18.35
C LEU A 372 -52.20 9.52 16.96
N ASN A 373 -53.26 8.81 16.57
CA ASN A 373 -53.92 9.02 15.27
C ASN A 373 -54.54 10.42 15.16
N ARG A 374 -55.15 10.92 16.24
CA ARG A 374 -55.66 12.30 16.29
C ARG A 374 -54.54 13.33 16.16
N ALA A 375 -53.42 13.11 16.84
CA ALA A 375 -52.26 14.01 16.76
C ALA A 375 -51.64 14.04 15.35
N ARG A 376 -51.52 12.88 14.67
CA ARG A 376 -51.05 12.80 13.27
C ARG A 376 -52.00 13.54 12.31
N ALA A 377 -53.31 13.32 12.43
CA ALA A 377 -54.29 14.01 11.60
C ALA A 377 -54.30 15.54 11.79
N GLY A 378 -53.93 16.02 12.98
CA GLY A 378 -53.76 17.44 13.28
C GLY A 378 -52.43 18.02 12.77
N ALA A 379 -51.38 17.21 12.70
CA ALA A 379 -50.08 17.60 12.15
C ALA A 379 -50.09 17.72 10.63
N ALA A 380 -50.83 16.86 9.92
CA ALA A 380 -50.94 16.86 8.46
C ALA A 380 -51.80 18.00 7.85
N LYS A 381 -52.50 18.79 8.68
CA LYS A 381 -53.39 19.90 8.25
C LYS A 381 -52.73 21.28 8.30
N LYS A 382 -51.43 21.37 8.60
CA LYS A 382 -50.61 22.57 8.60
C LYS A 382 -49.31 22.28 7.87
#